data_AF-K7KMA5-F1
#
_entry.id   AF-K7KMA5-F1
#
_cell.length_a   1.000
_cell.length_b   1.000
_cell.length_c   1.000
_cell.angle_alpha   90.00
_cell.angle_beta   90.00
_cell.angle_gamma   90.00
#
_symmetry.space_group_name_H-M   'P 1'
#
loop_
_entity.id
_entity.type
_entity.pdbx_description
1 polymer ?
#
loop_
_entity_poly.entity_id
_entity_poly.type
_entity_poly.pdbx_seq_one_letter_code
_entity_poly.pdbx_strand_id
1 'polypeptide(L)'
;MTLTFTVTWIFWLCQIRGRCLSQVVQPRVPPGQQVPCFYIFGDSLVDNGNNNGILTLARANYRPYGIDFPGGATGRFTNGRTYVDALAQLLGFPTYIAPYSRARGLELLRGANYASGAAGIREETGSNLGAHTSLNEQVANFGNTVQQLRRFFRGDNESLNSYLNKCLFFSGMGSNDYLNNYFMSDFYSTSSDYTVKAFASVLLQDYSRKLSQLYSLGARKVMVTAVGQIGCIPYQLARFHGNSSRCNEKINNAISLFNSGLKTMVQNFNGGQLPGAKFVYLDFYQSSQDLSSNGTSYGNSLWLRHAF
;
A
#
# COMPACT_ATOMS: atom_id res chain seq x y z
N MET A 1 -19.99 13.65 -66.73
CA MET A 1 -19.19 12.63 -66.02
C MET A 1 -18.67 13.28 -64.74
N THR A 2 -18.86 12.61 -63.59
CA THR A 2 -18.27 12.88 -62.26
C THR A 2 -18.72 14.16 -61.53
N LEU A 3 -19.83 14.13 -60.76
CA LEU A 3 -20.00 13.72 -59.35
C LEU A 3 -19.37 14.64 -58.30
N THR A 4 -20.16 15.62 -57.86
CA THR A 4 -20.11 16.30 -56.57
C THR A 4 -20.68 15.39 -55.47
N PHE A 5 -19.89 15.08 -54.43
CA PHE A 5 -20.39 14.38 -53.23
C PHE A 5 -20.63 15.36 -52.09
N THR A 6 -21.90 15.44 -51.70
CA THR A 6 -22.46 16.19 -50.57
C THR A 6 -22.12 15.54 -49.23
N VAL A 7 -21.48 16.30 -48.33
CA VAL A 7 -21.28 15.95 -46.92
C VAL A 7 -22.54 16.32 -46.14
N THR A 8 -23.51 15.40 -46.06
CA THR A 8 -24.71 15.62 -45.22
C THR A 8 -25.31 14.31 -44.71
N TRP A 9 -24.56 13.46 -43.99
CA TRP A 9 -25.17 12.42 -43.15
C TRP A 9 -24.24 12.13 -41.97
N ILE A 10 -24.65 12.54 -40.75
CA ILE A 10 -24.31 12.00 -39.40
C ILE A 10 -24.85 12.91 -38.26
N PHE A 11 -25.64 13.96 -38.53
CA PHE A 11 -26.20 14.82 -37.45
C PHE A 11 -27.70 14.65 -37.16
N TRP A 12 -28.36 13.64 -37.69
CA TRP A 12 -29.80 13.50 -37.49
C TRP A 12 -30.21 12.09 -37.08
N LEU A 13 -30.00 11.76 -35.80
CA LEU A 13 -30.69 10.68 -35.09
C LEU A 13 -30.62 10.89 -33.56
N CYS A 14 -30.72 12.14 -33.10
CA CYS A 14 -30.83 12.47 -31.66
C CYS A 14 -32.11 13.26 -31.33
N GLN A 15 -33.11 13.24 -32.22
CA GLN A 15 -34.46 13.68 -31.89
C GLN A 15 -35.43 12.54 -32.19
N ILE A 16 -36.45 12.39 -31.34
CA ILE A 16 -37.49 11.35 -31.37
C ILE A 16 -37.13 10.08 -30.57
N ARG A 17 -36.86 10.27 -29.26
CA ARG A 17 -37.27 9.44 -28.09
C ARG A 17 -36.36 9.84 -26.94
N GLY A 18 -36.89 10.65 -26.03
CA GLY A 18 -36.16 11.30 -24.93
C GLY A 18 -35.53 10.36 -23.90
N ARG A 19 -34.46 9.67 -24.29
CA ARG A 19 -33.42 9.13 -23.41
C ARG A 19 -32.08 9.23 -24.13
N CYS A 20 -31.35 10.31 -23.90
CA CYS A 20 -29.90 10.20 -23.95
C CYS A 20 -29.53 9.17 -22.87
N LEU A 21 -29.28 7.93 -23.29
CA LEU A 21 -28.59 6.97 -22.44
C LEU A 21 -27.21 7.59 -22.19
N SER A 22 -27.08 8.29 -21.08
CA SER A 22 -25.81 8.79 -20.57
C SER A 22 -24.98 7.55 -20.24
N GLN A 23 -24.22 7.05 -21.21
CA GLN A 23 -23.27 5.98 -20.96
C GLN A 23 -22.25 6.48 -19.96
N VAL A 24 -22.34 5.98 -18.73
CA VAL A 24 -21.25 6.05 -17.75
C VAL A 24 -20.04 5.43 -18.42
N VAL A 25 -18.95 6.20 -18.58
CA VAL A 25 -17.70 5.69 -19.14
C VAL A 25 -17.10 4.76 -18.09
N GLN A 26 -17.44 3.48 -18.17
CA GLN A 26 -16.79 2.44 -17.37
C GLN A 26 -15.36 2.29 -17.92
N PRO A 27 -14.31 2.43 -17.09
CA PRO A 27 -12.93 2.26 -17.54
C PRO A 27 -12.74 0.85 -18.11
N ARG A 28 -12.27 0.75 -19.35
CA ARG A 28 -11.99 -0.54 -19.99
C ARG A 28 -10.76 -1.17 -19.35
N VAL A 29 -10.90 -2.37 -18.80
CA VAL A 29 -9.78 -3.15 -18.28
C VAL A 29 -9.00 -3.72 -19.47
N PRO A 30 -7.66 -3.51 -19.55
CA PRO A 30 -6.84 -4.11 -20.60
C PRO A 30 -6.96 -5.64 -20.64
N PRO A 31 -6.87 -6.28 -21.82
CA PRO A 31 -6.83 -7.74 -21.92
C PRO A 31 -5.70 -8.32 -21.04
N GLY A 32 -6.03 -9.32 -20.22
CA GLY A 32 -5.08 -9.96 -19.30
C GLY A 32 -4.96 -9.29 -17.91
N GLN A 33 -5.50 -8.09 -17.71
CA GLN A 33 -5.52 -7.45 -16.39
C GLN A 33 -6.67 -8.02 -15.53
N GLN A 34 -6.35 -8.54 -14.34
CA GLN A 34 -7.28 -9.31 -13.51
C GLN A 34 -8.22 -8.43 -12.66
N VAL A 35 -7.80 -7.22 -12.31
CA VAL A 35 -8.58 -6.23 -11.53
C VAL A 35 -8.46 -4.86 -12.18
N PRO A 36 -9.50 -4.00 -12.18
CA PRO A 36 -9.46 -2.71 -12.85
C PRO A 36 -8.46 -1.72 -12.25
N CYS A 37 -8.14 -1.87 -10.96
CA CYS A 37 -7.42 -0.88 -10.17
C CYS A 37 -6.66 -1.53 -9.02
N PHE A 38 -5.55 -0.90 -8.63
CA PHE A 38 -4.77 -1.30 -7.48
C PHE A 38 -4.30 -0.09 -6.66
N TYR A 39 -4.84 0.05 -5.44
CA TYR A 39 -4.48 1.13 -4.50
C TYR A 39 -3.61 0.58 -3.37
N ILE A 40 -2.47 1.22 -3.10
CA ILE A 40 -1.43 0.70 -2.22
C ILE A 40 -1.18 1.69 -1.09
N PHE A 41 -1.17 1.19 0.15
CA PHE A 41 -0.91 1.93 1.38
C PHE A 41 0.20 1.21 2.13
N GLY A 42 1.12 1.96 2.73
CA GLY A 42 2.18 1.35 3.51
C GLY A 42 3.35 2.26 3.82
N ASP A 43 4.45 1.63 4.17
CA ASP A 43 5.71 2.29 4.50
C ASP A 43 6.75 2.14 3.37
N SER A 44 8.04 2.26 3.71
CA SER A 44 9.17 2.07 2.80
C SER A 44 9.16 0.73 2.05
N LEU A 45 8.53 -0.32 2.60
CA LEU A 45 8.48 -1.64 1.96
C LEU A 45 7.73 -1.64 0.63
N VAL A 46 6.88 -0.64 0.42
CA VAL A 46 6.06 -0.48 -0.78
C VAL A 46 6.08 0.93 -1.38
N ASP A 47 6.80 1.89 -0.79
CA ASP A 47 6.99 3.21 -1.41
C ASP A 47 7.74 3.09 -2.75
N ASN A 48 7.29 3.87 -3.73
CA ASN A 48 7.88 3.97 -5.06
C ASN A 48 8.20 5.41 -5.49
N GLY A 49 8.34 6.31 -4.52
CA GLY A 49 8.89 7.65 -4.69
C GLY A 49 8.03 8.78 -4.15
N ASN A 50 7.10 8.53 -3.22
CA ASN A 50 6.36 9.60 -2.56
C ASN A 50 7.27 10.46 -1.67
N ASN A 51 8.34 9.88 -1.11
CA ASN A 51 9.29 10.61 -0.27
C ASN A 51 10.26 11.52 -1.03
N ASN A 52 10.27 11.50 -2.36
CA ASN A 52 11.28 12.21 -3.16
C ASN A 52 11.17 13.74 -3.06
N GLY A 53 9.96 14.26 -2.83
CA GLY A 53 9.66 15.69 -2.83
C GLY A 53 9.46 16.32 -1.44
N ILE A 54 9.68 15.57 -0.36
CA ILE A 54 9.47 16.04 1.01
C ILE A 54 10.80 16.08 1.79
N LEU A 55 10.90 16.95 2.79
CA LEU A 55 12.11 17.11 3.61
C LEU A 55 12.23 15.97 4.62
N THR A 56 13.00 14.94 4.27
CA THR A 56 13.09 13.70 5.02
C THR A 56 14.43 13.00 4.82
N LEU A 57 14.89 12.29 5.85
CA LEU A 57 15.99 11.34 5.78
C LEU A 57 15.53 9.99 5.20
N ALA A 58 14.22 9.69 5.25
CA ALA A 58 13.67 8.46 4.69
C ALA A 58 13.45 8.61 3.17
N ARG A 59 14.54 8.58 2.39
CA ARG A 59 14.49 8.70 0.93
C ARG A 59 15.34 7.62 0.25
N ALA A 60 14.92 7.14 -0.91
CA ALA A 60 15.59 6.08 -1.67
C ALA A 60 15.74 6.41 -3.17
N ASN A 61 15.93 7.69 -3.52
CA ASN A 61 16.09 8.16 -4.90
C ASN A 61 17.56 8.44 -5.28
N TYR A 62 18.47 7.71 -4.66
CA TYR A 62 19.92 7.79 -4.89
C TYR A 62 20.54 6.39 -4.86
N ARG A 63 21.75 6.23 -5.41
CA ARG A 63 22.45 4.93 -5.41
C ARG A 63 22.82 4.50 -3.98
N PRO A 64 22.76 3.22 -3.63
CA PRO A 64 22.62 2.07 -4.53
C PRO A 64 21.18 1.66 -4.89
N TYR A 65 20.15 2.35 -4.38
CA TYR A 65 18.76 2.01 -4.67
C TYR A 65 18.47 2.06 -6.17
N GLY A 66 17.62 1.13 -6.63
CA GLY A 66 17.21 1.05 -8.02
C GLY A 66 18.30 0.58 -9.01
N ILE A 67 19.45 0.05 -8.56
CA ILE A 67 20.51 -0.44 -9.45
C ILE A 67 20.04 -1.58 -10.38
N ASP A 68 19.10 -2.41 -9.92
CA ASP A 68 18.48 -3.51 -10.68
C ASP A 68 17.10 -3.12 -11.26
N PHE A 69 16.63 -1.89 -11.02
CA PHE A 69 15.35 -1.41 -11.51
C PHE A 69 15.55 -0.68 -12.85
N PRO A 70 14.79 -0.99 -13.93
CA PRO A 70 14.99 -0.35 -15.23
C PRO A 70 14.90 1.19 -15.22
N GLY A 71 14.15 1.77 -14.28
CA GLY A 71 14.02 3.22 -14.09
C GLY A 71 15.06 3.86 -13.15
N GLY A 72 16.07 3.10 -12.69
CA GLY A 72 17.06 3.56 -11.72
C GLY A 72 16.46 3.83 -10.34
N ALA A 73 17.09 4.76 -9.60
CA ALA A 73 16.71 5.12 -8.24
C ALA A 73 15.40 5.94 -8.19
N THR A 74 14.25 5.27 -8.24
CA THR A 74 12.94 5.95 -8.29
C THR A 74 12.40 6.39 -6.93
N GLY A 75 13.04 6.03 -5.82
CA GLY A 75 12.48 6.15 -4.47
C GLY A 75 11.92 4.84 -3.90
N ARG A 76 12.23 3.69 -4.52
CA ARG A 76 11.95 2.37 -3.94
C ARG A 76 13.07 2.00 -2.99
N PHE A 77 12.76 1.55 -1.78
CA PHE A 77 13.74 1.15 -0.76
C PHE A 77 14.30 -0.26 -1.05
N THR A 78 14.73 -0.49 -2.28
CA THR A 78 15.31 -1.73 -2.78
C THR A 78 16.13 -1.44 -4.03
N ASN A 79 16.97 -2.40 -4.44
CA ASN A 79 17.67 -2.33 -5.71
C ASN A 79 16.74 -2.47 -6.91
N GLY A 80 15.58 -3.11 -6.74
CA GLY A 80 14.71 -3.50 -7.84
C GLY A 80 13.24 -3.15 -7.62
N ARG A 81 12.40 -4.17 -7.78
CA ARG A 81 10.95 -4.10 -7.61
C ARG A 81 10.58 -4.30 -6.15
N THR A 82 9.57 -3.58 -5.67
CA THR A 82 8.86 -3.95 -4.44
C THR A 82 7.94 -5.15 -4.73
N TYR A 83 7.44 -5.85 -3.70
CA TYR A 83 6.53 -6.96 -3.95
C TYR A 83 5.18 -6.51 -4.53
N VAL A 84 4.72 -5.28 -4.27
CA VAL A 84 3.51 -4.73 -4.90
C VAL A 84 3.73 -4.43 -6.38
N ASP A 85 4.96 -4.12 -6.81
CA ASP A 85 5.30 -4.02 -8.23
C ASP A 85 5.23 -5.39 -8.91
N ALA A 86 5.79 -6.42 -8.27
CA ALA A 86 5.71 -7.79 -8.77
C ALA A 86 4.26 -8.27 -8.85
N LEU A 87 3.45 -7.97 -7.82
CA LEU A 87 2.02 -8.27 -7.81
C LEU A 87 1.27 -7.54 -8.92
N ALA A 88 1.56 -6.25 -9.16
CA ALA A 88 0.93 -5.51 -10.26
C ALA A 88 1.23 -6.15 -11.63
N GLN A 89 2.44 -6.67 -11.84
CA GLN A 89 2.78 -7.41 -13.06
C GLN A 89 2.00 -8.73 -13.17
N LEU A 90 1.92 -9.51 -12.08
CA LEU A 90 1.14 -10.76 -12.04
C LEU A 90 -0.36 -10.52 -12.27
N LEU A 91 -0.87 -9.37 -11.84
CA LEU A 91 -2.24 -8.94 -12.08
C LEU A 91 -2.47 -8.39 -13.50
N GLY A 92 -1.43 -8.34 -14.35
CA GLY A 92 -1.53 -7.94 -15.76
C GLY A 92 -1.56 -6.43 -16.00
N PHE A 93 -1.13 -5.61 -15.05
CA PHE A 93 -1.04 -4.16 -15.27
C PHE A 93 0.06 -3.84 -16.31
N PRO A 94 -0.21 -2.96 -17.30
CA PRO A 94 0.75 -2.68 -18.38
C PRO A 94 1.97 -1.87 -17.92
N THR A 95 1.83 -1.13 -16.82
CA THR A 95 2.93 -0.44 -16.15
C THR A 95 2.73 -0.53 -14.63
N TYR A 96 3.80 -0.28 -13.87
CA TYR A 96 3.70 -0.16 -12.41
C TYR A 96 2.71 0.94 -12.01
N ILE A 97 2.11 0.78 -10.82
CA ILE A 97 1.23 1.79 -10.22
C ILE A 97 2.06 3.02 -9.85
N ALA A 98 1.63 4.22 -10.25
CA ALA A 98 2.37 5.45 -9.97
C ALA A 98 2.31 5.86 -8.48
N PRO A 99 3.35 6.52 -7.95
CA PRO A 99 3.25 7.18 -6.64
C PRO A 99 2.19 8.28 -6.70
N TYR A 100 1.43 8.44 -5.62
CA TYR A 100 0.41 9.48 -5.48
C TYR A 100 0.95 10.89 -5.73
N SER A 101 2.19 11.16 -5.32
CA SER A 101 2.90 12.41 -5.59
C SER A 101 2.93 12.78 -7.09
N ARG A 102 2.87 11.80 -8.00
CA ARG A 102 2.91 11.98 -9.46
C ARG A 102 1.64 11.56 -10.20
N ALA A 103 0.78 10.74 -9.59
CA ALA A 103 -0.45 10.25 -10.21
C ALA A 103 -1.47 11.39 -10.42
N ARG A 104 -2.01 11.55 -11.64
CA ARG A 104 -2.97 12.62 -11.99
C ARG A 104 -4.04 12.11 -12.95
N GLY A 105 -5.19 12.80 -12.95
CA GLY A 105 -6.22 12.60 -13.96
C GLY A 105 -6.72 11.16 -14.07
N LEU A 106 -6.84 10.66 -15.30
CA LEU A 106 -7.34 9.30 -15.59
C LEU A 106 -6.44 8.19 -15.06
N GLU A 107 -5.16 8.46 -14.75
CA GLU A 107 -4.28 7.45 -14.16
C GLU A 107 -4.80 6.97 -12.81
N LEU A 108 -5.47 7.85 -12.05
CA LEU A 108 -6.07 7.52 -10.76
C LEU A 108 -7.15 6.42 -10.86
N LEU A 109 -7.77 6.24 -12.03
CA LEU A 109 -8.71 5.12 -12.24
C LEU A 109 -7.98 3.78 -12.10
N ARG A 110 -6.75 3.67 -12.61
CA ARG A 110 -5.95 2.44 -12.51
C ARG A 110 -5.37 2.21 -11.11
N GLY A 111 -5.29 3.27 -10.30
CA GLY A 111 -4.77 3.20 -8.95
C GLY A 111 -3.61 4.14 -8.70
N ALA A 112 -3.25 4.26 -7.43
CA ALA A 112 -2.10 5.03 -6.97
C ALA A 112 -1.48 4.35 -5.75
N ASN A 113 -0.18 4.55 -5.60
CA ASN A 113 0.58 4.14 -4.43
C ASN A 113 0.73 5.32 -3.48
N TYR A 114 0.12 5.23 -2.30
CA TYR A 114 0.13 6.24 -1.25
C TYR A 114 1.23 6.01 -0.22
N ALA A 115 1.96 4.90 -0.29
CA ALA A 115 2.95 4.53 0.71
C ALA A 115 4.05 5.58 0.87
N SER A 116 4.60 5.70 2.07
CA SER A 116 5.65 6.66 2.38
C SER A 116 6.68 6.03 3.30
N GLY A 117 7.97 6.18 2.97
CA GLY A 117 9.06 5.82 3.88
C GLY A 117 8.87 6.45 5.27
N ALA A 118 9.32 5.72 6.31
CA ALA A 118 9.15 6.01 7.73
C ALA A 118 7.71 5.97 8.30
N ALA A 119 6.67 5.92 7.46
CA ALA A 119 5.29 5.98 7.94
C ALA A 119 4.92 4.82 8.88
N GLY A 120 4.12 5.14 9.89
CA GLY A 120 3.46 4.16 10.75
C GLY A 120 1.94 4.25 10.70
N ILE A 121 1.30 3.40 11.50
CA ILE A 121 -0.13 3.45 11.79
C ILE A 121 -0.44 4.69 12.63
N ARG A 122 0.43 5.00 13.62
CA ARG A 122 0.32 6.21 14.43
C ARG A 122 0.92 7.41 13.69
N GLU A 123 0.38 8.59 13.97
CA GLU A 123 0.73 9.83 13.25
C GLU A 123 2.19 10.22 13.48
N GLU A 124 2.66 10.08 14.72
CA GLU A 124 3.98 10.50 15.15
C GLU A 124 5.10 9.53 14.74
N THR A 125 4.77 8.27 14.44
CA THR A 125 5.73 7.22 14.12
C THR A 125 6.62 7.62 12.94
N GLY A 126 7.95 7.59 13.13
CA GLY A 126 8.91 7.91 12.08
C GLY A 126 9.26 9.40 11.94
N SER A 127 8.68 10.29 12.76
CA SER A 127 8.98 11.72 12.75
C SER A 127 10.45 12.06 13.04
N ASN A 128 11.16 11.17 13.74
CA ASN A 128 12.62 11.27 13.95
C ASN A 128 13.43 11.25 12.64
N LEU A 129 12.84 10.81 11.53
CA LEU A 129 13.44 10.83 10.19
C LEU A 129 12.99 12.03 9.35
N GLY A 130 12.20 12.94 9.91
CA GLY A 130 11.63 14.10 9.21
C GLY A 130 10.23 13.84 8.64
N ALA A 131 9.86 14.63 7.63
CA ALA A 131 8.52 14.57 7.06
C ALA A 131 8.26 13.20 6.39
N HIS A 132 7.03 12.72 6.53
CA HIS A 132 6.53 11.50 5.89
C HIS A 132 5.01 11.60 5.81
N THR A 133 4.37 10.72 5.04
CA THR A 133 2.90 10.65 4.95
C THR A 133 2.38 9.52 5.81
N SER A 134 1.81 9.83 6.98
CA SER A 134 1.29 8.84 7.95
C SER A 134 0.15 8.01 7.34
N LEU A 135 -0.23 6.85 7.93
CA LEU A 135 -1.39 6.10 7.45
C LEU A 135 -2.67 6.96 7.41
N ASN A 136 -2.85 7.89 8.35
CA ASN A 136 -3.98 8.81 8.35
C ASN A 136 -4.00 9.68 7.10
N GLU A 137 -2.86 10.28 6.77
CA GLU A 137 -2.71 11.13 5.59
C GLU A 137 -2.82 10.32 4.29
N GLN A 138 -2.31 9.08 4.27
CA GLN A 138 -2.49 8.19 3.12
C GLN A 138 -3.96 7.88 2.84
N VAL A 139 -4.74 7.58 3.90
CA VAL A 139 -6.20 7.37 3.78
C VAL A 139 -6.91 8.66 3.35
N ALA A 140 -6.51 9.82 3.86
CA ALA A 140 -7.04 11.11 3.44
C ALA A 140 -6.74 11.41 1.95
N ASN A 141 -5.53 11.11 1.50
CA ASN A 141 -5.11 11.21 0.11
C ASN A 141 -5.95 10.31 -0.81
N PHE A 142 -6.28 9.09 -0.36
CA PHE A 142 -7.23 8.24 -1.08
C PHE A 142 -8.65 8.84 -1.09
N GLY A 143 -9.09 9.45 0.00
CA GLY A 143 -10.34 10.23 0.02
C GLY A 143 -10.38 11.33 -1.05
N ASN A 144 -9.28 12.07 -1.21
CA ASN A 144 -9.13 13.06 -2.28
C ASN A 144 -9.18 12.40 -3.68
N THR A 145 -8.59 11.21 -3.84
CA THR A 145 -8.72 10.44 -5.07
C THR A 145 -10.17 10.05 -5.34
N VAL A 146 -10.91 9.53 -4.36
CA VAL A 146 -12.32 9.18 -4.51
C VAL A 146 -13.17 10.38 -4.93
N GLN A 147 -12.88 11.58 -4.39
CA GLN A 147 -13.54 12.82 -4.82
C GLN A 147 -13.27 13.15 -6.29
N GLN A 148 -12.04 12.92 -6.78
CA GLN A 148 -11.71 13.10 -8.19
C GLN A 148 -12.41 12.05 -9.07
N LEU A 149 -12.40 10.78 -8.65
CA LEU A 149 -13.08 9.70 -9.37
C LEU A 149 -14.57 9.98 -9.48
N ARG A 150 -15.21 10.49 -8.43
CA ARG A 150 -16.64 10.89 -8.47
C ARG A 150 -16.95 11.85 -9.61
N ARG A 151 -16.02 12.74 -9.98
CA ARG A 151 -16.18 13.65 -11.13
C ARG A 151 -16.12 12.89 -12.46
N PHE A 152 -15.23 11.90 -12.60
CA PHE A 152 -15.18 11.04 -13.79
C PHE A 152 -16.44 10.19 -13.97
N PHE A 153 -17.06 9.78 -12.86
CA PHE A 153 -18.35 9.09 -12.86
C PHE A 153 -19.55 10.05 -12.86
N ARG A 154 -19.36 11.35 -13.18
CA ARG A 154 -20.43 12.36 -13.30
C ARG A 154 -21.32 12.48 -12.05
N GLY A 155 -20.77 12.20 -10.87
CA GLY A 155 -21.50 12.23 -9.60
C GLY A 155 -22.29 10.95 -9.26
N ASP A 156 -22.28 9.94 -10.14
CA ASP A 156 -22.94 8.65 -9.90
C ASP A 156 -22.13 7.81 -8.89
N ASN A 157 -22.59 7.84 -7.64
CA ASN A 157 -21.97 7.11 -6.55
C ASN A 157 -22.16 5.59 -6.66
N GLU A 158 -23.25 5.12 -7.27
CA GLU A 158 -23.49 3.67 -7.42
C GLU A 158 -22.51 3.08 -8.42
N SER A 159 -22.33 3.75 -9.57
CA SER A 159 -21.33 3.36 -10.56
C SER A 159 -19.90 3.42 -10.02
N LEU A 160 -19.56 4.47 -9.27
CA LEU A 160 -18.24 4.59 -8.64
C LEU A 160 -18.00 3.47 -7.62
N ASN A 161 -18.98 3.21 -6.74
CA ASN A 161 -18.87 2.14 -5.74
C ASN A 161 -18.76 0.77 -6.43
N SER A 162 -19.57 0.51 -7.47
CA SER A 162 -19.49 -0.72 -8.27
C SER A 162 -18.12 -0.90 -8.93
N TYR A 163 -17.48 0.20 -9.35
CA TYR A 163 -16.12 0.19 -9.85
C TYR A 163 -15.09 -0.11 -8.73
N LEU A 164 -15.13 0.64 -7.62
CA LEU A 164 -14.19 0.48 -6.50
C LEU A 164 -14.26 -0.90 -5.85
N ASN A 165 -15.45 -1.50 -5.77
CA ASN A 165 -15.66 -2.85 -5.25
C ASN A 165 -14.90 -3.93 -6.04
N LYS A 166 -14.53 -3.65 -7.30
CA LYS A 166 -13.76 -4.57 -8.15
C LYS A 166 -12.24 -4.40 -7.97
N CYS A 167 -11.79 -3.22 -7.54
CA CYS A 167 -10.37 -2.89 -7.33
C CYS A 167 -9.74 -3.75 -6.22
N LEU A 168 -8.43 -3.87 -6.27
CA LEU A 168 -7.63 -4.40 -5.18
C LEU A 168 -7.03 -3.28 -4.33
N PHE A 169 -6.95 -3.52 -3.03
CA PHE A 169 -6.32 -2.64 -2.06
C PHE A 169 -5.24 -3.41 -1.30
N PHE A 170 -4.11 -2.78 -1.07
CA PHE A 170 -3.02 -3.33 -0.26
C PHE A 170 -2.71 -2.39 0.90
N SER A 171 -2.57 -2.90 2.12
CA SER A 171 -2.10 -2.14 3.27
C SER A 171 -1.03 -2.92 4.04
N GLY A 172 0.17 -2.34 4.15
CA GLY A 172 1.26 -2.92 4.94
C GLY A 172 1.90 -1.90 5.85
N MET A 173 1.62 -2.02 7.14
CA MET A 173 1.94 -1.06 8.17
C MET A 173 2.26 -1.76 9.49
N GLY A 174 2.89 -1.04 10.42
CA GLY A 174 3.20 -1.52 11.76
C GLY A 174 4.70 -1.66 12.03
N SER A 175 5.54 -1.79 11.00
CA SER A 175 6.97 -2.00 11.19
C SER A 175 7.64 -0.82 11.89
N ASN A 176 7.36 0.40 11.40
CA ASN A 176 7.89 1.62 12.00
C ASN A 176 7.32 1.90 13.38
N ASP A 177 6.10 1.46 13.69
CA ASP A 177 5.50 1.66 15.01
C ASP A 177 6.27 0.92 16.12
N TYR A 178 7.00 -0.14 15.76
CA TYR A 178 7.96 -0.78 16.66
C TYR A 178 9.38 -0.24 16.49
N LEU A 179 9.87 -0.07 15.26
CA LEU A 179 11.26 0.33 14.96
C LEU A 179 11.58 1.79 15.26
N ASN A 180 10.72 2.69 14.79
CA ASN A 180 10.87 4.13 14.76
C ASN A 180 9.80 4.80 15.64
N ASN A 181 9.40 4.10 16.72
CA ASN A 181 8.51 4.60 17.76
C ASN A 181 8.71 3.80 19.07
N TYR A 182 8.04 2.65 19.25
CA TYR A 182 7.98 1.96 20.56
C TYR A 182 9.35 1.58 21.13
N PHE A 183 10.28 1.04 20.33
CA PHE A 183 11.63 0.67 20.79
C PHE A 183 12.67 1.80 20.63
N MET A 184 12.24 3.02 20.32
CA MET A 184 13.11 4.18 20.11
C MET A 184 12.91 5.21 21.23
N SER A 185 13.26 4.80 22.45
CA SER A 185 13.01 5.57 23.70
C SER A 185 13.71 6.92 23.77
N ASP A 186 14.77 7.14 22.99
CA ASP A 186 15.47 8.42 22.93
C ASP A 186 14.66 9.51 22.21
N PHE A 187 13.66 9.10 21.40
CA PHE A 187 12.83 10.00 20.59
C PHE A 187 11.34 9.97 20.96
N TYR A 188 10.87 8.88 21.60
CA TYR A 188 9.44 8.69 21.87
C TYR A 188 9.20 8.17 23.30
N SER A 189 8.12 8.64 23.94
CA SER A 189 7.70 8.19 25.27
C SER A 189 6.89 6.89 25.25
N THR A 190 6.56 6.35 24.08
CA THR A 190 5.59 5.27 23.90
C THR A 190 5.85 4.04 24.77
N SER A 191 7.10 3.60 24.92
CA SER A 191 7.46 2.45 25.77
C SER A 191 7.30 2.71 27.27
N SER A 192 7.28 3.98 27.68
CA SER A 192 6.99 4.39 29.06
C SER A 192 5.49 4.53 29.29
N ASP A 193 4.74 4.95 28.26
CA ASP A 193 3.28 5.15 28.33
C ASP A 193 2.50 3.83 28.23
N TYR A 194 3.06 2.83 27.53
CA TYR A 194 2.40 1.56 27.25
C TYR A 194 3.30 0.36 27.55
N THR A 195 2.70 -0.68 28.15
CA THR A 195 3.26 -2.03 28.04
C THR A 195 3.16 -2.53 26.60
N VAL A 196 3.99 -3.52 26.22
CA VAL A 196 3.98 -4.09 24.86
C VAL A 196 2.57 -4.54 24.44
N LYS A 197 1.85 -5.22 25.34
CA LYS A 197 0.49 -5.69 25.08
C LYS A 197 -0.50 -4.54 24.93
N ALA A 198 -0.39 -3.50 25.77
CA ALA A 198 -1.24 -2.32 25.68
C ALA A 198 -0.98 -1.56 24.37
N PHE A 199 0.29 -1.43 23.97
CA PHE A 199 0.67 -0.79 22.71
C PHE A 199 0.12 -1.54 21.50
N ALA A 200 0.29 -2.87 21.45
CA ALA A 200 -0.29 -3.68 20.37
C ALA A 200 -1.82 -3.51 20.28
N SER A 201 -2.51 -3.44 21.41
CA SER A 201 -3.96 -3.22 21.46
C SER A 201 -4.37 -1.86 20.88
N VAL A 202 -3.76 -0.77 21.33
CA VAL A 202 -4.11 0.58 20.82
C VAL A 202 -3.73 0.74 19.34
N LEU A 203 -2.60 0.16 18.93
CA LEU A 203 -2.15 0.17 17.54
C LEU A 203 -3.13 -0.56 16.62
N LEU A 204 -3.65 -1.71 17.05
CA LEU A 204 -4.69 -2.44 16.32
C LEU A 204 -6.02 -1.70 16.27
N GLN A 205 -6.40 -0.97 17.33
CA GLN A 205 -7.61 -0.13 17.32
C GLN A 205 -7.49 0.99 16.28
N ASP A 206 -6.34 1.65 16.22
CA ASP A 206 -6.09 2.69 15.22
C ASP A 206 -6.06 2.10 13.81
N TYR A 207 -5.39 0.97 13.62
CA TYR A 207 -5.33 0.34 12.30
C TYR A 207 -6.70 -0.13 11.83
N SER A 208 -7.49 -0.74 12.73
CA SER A 208 -8.88 -1.14 12.47
C SER A 208 -9.69 0.05 11.97
N ARG A 209 -9.60 1.19 12.67
CA ARG A 209 -10.28 2.44 12.29
C ARG A 209 -9.89 2.90 10.89
N LYS A 210 -8.61 2.85 10.52
CA LYS A 210 -8.12 3.25 9.19
C LYS A 210 -8.60 2.32 8.08
N LEU A 211 -8.59 1.01 8.32
CA LEU A 211 -9.10 0.03 7.37
C LEU A 211 -10.62 0.14 7.21
N SER A 212 -11.37 0.43 8.28
CA SER A 212 -12.79 0.75 8.20
C SER A 212 -13.06 2.04 7.42
N GLN A 213 -12.20 3.06 7.54
CA GLN A 213 -12.30 4.28 6.72
C GLN A 213 -12.09 3.98 5.23
N LEU A 214 -11.11 3.14 4.86
CA LEU A 214 -10.95 2.68 3.48
C LEU A 214 -12.18 1.93 2.98
N TYR A 215 -12.78 1.09 3.83
CA TYR A 215 -14.04 0.42 3.52
C TYR A 215 -15.18 1.43 3.27
N SER A 216 -15.33 2.45 4.10
CA SER A 216 -16.32 3.53 3.90
C SER A 216 -16.09 4.30 2.60
N LEU A 217 -14.85 4.34 2.11
CA LEU A 217 -14.46 4.95 0.82
C LEU A 217 -14.61 4.00 -0.38
N GLY A 218 -15.14 2.79 -0.20
CA GLY A 218 -15.44 1.85 -1.28
C GLY A 218 -14.48 0.66 -1.40
N ALA A 219 -13.49 0.53 -0.51
CA ALA A 219 -12.61 -0.64 -0.52
C ALA A 219 -13.39 -1.91 -0.14
N ARG A 220 -13.29 -2.96 -0.98
CA ARG A 220 -13.92 -4.27 -0.71
C ARG A 220 -12.98 -5.46 -0.81
N LYS A 221 -11.87 -5.38 -1.55
CA LYS A 221 -10.88 -6.46 -1.64
C LYS A 221 -9.57 -5.93 -1.08
N VAL A 222 -9.25 -6.28 0.16
CA VAL A 222 -8.15 -5.66 0.89
C VAL A 222 -7.16 -6.73 1.36
N MET A 223 -5.91 -6.58 0.94
CA MET A 223 -4.78 -7.35 1.47
C MET A 223 -4.17 -6.55 2.63
N VAL A 224 -3.97 -7.22 3.77
CA VAL A 224 -3.33 -6.65 4.95
C VAL A 224 -2.16 -7.55 5.31
N THR A 225 -0.96 -7.01 5.44
CA THR A 225 0.23 -7.82 5.76
C THR A 225 0.56 -7.79 7.25
N ALA A 226 0.97 -8.94 7.75
CA ALA A 226 1.70 -9.05 9.00
C ALA A 226 2.98 -8.22 8.95
N VAL A 227 3.45 -7.78 10.12
CA VAL A 227 4.78 -7.22 10.28
C VAL A 227 5.81 -8.36 10.22
N GLY A 228 6.91 -8.17 9.48
CA GLY A 228 7.97 -9.16 9.34
C GLY A 228 8.80 -9.35 10.62
N GLN A 229 9.79 -10.25 10.59
CA GLN A 229 10.69 -10.47 11.72
C GLN A 229 11.71 -9.34 11.90
N ILE A 230 11.24 -8.19 12.37
CA ILE A 230 12.07 -6.98 12.53
C ILE A 230 13.28 -7.23 13.44
N GLY A 231 13.16 -8.06 14.49
CA GLY A 231 14.28 -8.37 15.36
C GLY A 231 15.45 -9.05 14.63
N CYS A 232 15.22 -9.56 13.41
CA CYS A 232 16.21 -10.24 12.58
C CYS A 232 16.83 -9.36 11.48
N ILE A 233 16.35 -8.12 11.28
CA ILE A 233 16.87 -7.29 10.18
C ILE A 233 18.28 -6.78 10.48
N PRO A 234 19.13 -6.54 9.45
CA PRO A 234 20.51 -6.07 9.64
C PRO A 234 20.62 -4.84 10.54
N TYR A 235 19.73 -3.85 10.39
CA TYR A 235 19.70 -2.65 11.23
C TYR A 235 19.53 -2.97 12.73
N GLN A 236 18.69 -3.94 13.09
CA GLN A 236 18.48 -4.34 14.49
C GLN A 236 19.65 -5.18 14.99
N LEU A 237 20.16 -6.11 14.19
CA LEU A 237 21.30 -6.95 14.57
C LEU A 237 22.57 -6.13 14.80
N ALA A 238 22.80 -5.09 14.00
CA ALA A 238 23.96 -4.20 14.16
C ALA A 238 23.95 -3.40 15.48
N ARG A 239 22.76 -3.19 16.07
CA ARG A 239 22.57 -2.45 17.34
C ARG A 239 22.33 -3.37 18.54
N PHE A 240 22.21 -4.67 18.30
CA PHE A 240 21.87 -5.63 19.33
C PHE A 240 23.14 -6.15 20.01
N HIS A 241 23.38 -5.73 21.25
CA HIS A 241 24.51 -6.18 22.09
C HIS A 241 24.25 -7.53 22.79
N GLY A 242 23.45 -8.41 22.19
CA GLY A 242 23.14 -9.73 22.75
C GLY A 242 24.25 -10.76 22.56
N ASN A 243 24.32 -11.75 23.46
CA ASN A 243 25.38 -12.77 23.49
C ASN A 243 25.29 -13.86 22.40
N SER A 244 24.53 -13.65 21.32
CA SER A 244 24.44 -14.62 20.21
C SER A 244 24.11 -13.94 18.89
N SER A 245 24.50 -14.54 17.77
CA SER A 245 24.19 -14.14 16.38
C SER A 245 22.71 -14.34 16.00
N ARG A 246 21.79 -14.15 16.96
CA ARG A 246 20.35 -14.42 16.83
C ARG A 246 19.55 -13.13 16.83
N CYS A 247 18.32 -13.22 16.35
CA CYS A 247 17.37 -12.12 16.33
C CYS A 247 17.11 -11.54 17.72
N ASN A 248 16.73 -10.27 17.77
CA ASN A 248 16.24 -9.63 18.99
C ASN A 248 14.80 -10.12 19.32
N GLU A 249 14.70 -11.17 20.13
CA GLU A 249 13.41 -11.79 20.47
C GLU A 249 12.49 -10.88 21.28
N LYS A 250 13.01 -9.87 21.99
CA LYS A 250 12.15 -8.86 22.66
C LYS A 250 11.27 -8.15 21.63
N ILE A 251 11.82 -7.81 20.48
CA ILE A 251 11.11 -7.14 19.38
C ILE A 251 10.17 -8.13 18.67
N ASN A 252 10.64 -9.32 18.34
CA ASN A 252 9.82 -10.33 17.65
C ASN A 252 8.61 -10.79 18.49
N ASN A 253 8.77 -10.90 19.81
CA ASN A 253 7.65 -11.22 20.71
C ASN A 253 6.61 -10.09 20.74
N ALA A 254 7.04 -8.83 20.73
CA ALA A 254 6.12 -7.69 20.62
C ALA A 254 5.33 -7.70 19.32
N ILE A 255 6.01 -7.96 18.20
CA ILE A 255 5.40 -8.06 16.87
C ILE A 255 4.42 -9.22 16.79
N SER A 256 4.73 -10.34 17.42
CA SER A 256 3.86 -11.53 17.42
C SER A 256 2.51 -11.25 18.09
N LEU A 257 2.47 -10.39 19.13
CA LEU A 257 1.22 -9.94 19.76
C LEU A 257 0.37 -9.11 18.79
N PHE A 258 1.00 -8.18 18.07
CA PHE A 258 0.30 -7.38 17.06
C PHE A 258 -0.19 -8.24 15.90
N ASN A 259 0.65 -9.10 15.33
CA ASN A 259 0.29 -9.96 14.19
C ASN A 259 -0.86 -10.92 14.54
N SER A 260 -0.85 -11.48 15.75
CA SER A 260 -1.95 -12.32 16.25
C SER A 260 -3.26 -11.54 16.31
N GLY A 261 -3.23 -10.33 16.89
CA GLY A 261 -4.41 -9.47 16.94
C GLY A 261 -4.87 -8.96 15.57
N LEU A 262 -3.93 -8.70 14.64
CA LEU A 262 -4.22 -8.33 13.25
C LEU A 262 -4.95 -9.46 12.52
N LYS A 263 -4.53 -10.70 12.70
CA LYS A 263 -5.21 -11.88 12.15
C LYS A 263 -6.63 -11.99 12.69
N THR A 264 -6.83 -11.81 14.00
CA THR A 264 -8.17 -11.79 14.60
C THR A 264 -9.03 -10.63 14.08
N MET A 265 -8.45 -9.44 13.91
CA MET A 265 -9.16 -8.29 13.34
C MET A 265 -9.64 -8.57 11.91
N VAL A 266 -8.80 -9.18 11.06
CA VAL A 266 -9.19 -9.62 9.71
C VAL A 266 -10.31 -10.68 9.75
N GLN A 267 -10.25 -11.62 10.70
CA GLN A 267 -11.33 -12.59 10.89
C GLN A 267 -12.64 -11.90 11.27
N ASN A 268 -12.61 -10.91 12.17
CA ASN A 268 -13.80 -10.17 12.59
C ASN A 268 -14.40 -9.31 11.47
N PHE A 269 -13.56 -8.66 10.66
CA PHE A 269 -13.99 -7.94 9.45
C PHE A 269 -14.73 -8.86 8.48
N ASN A 270 -14.15 -10.04 8.21
CA ASN A 270 -14.78 -11.06 7.37
C ASN A 270 -15.98 -11.75 8.04
N GLY A 271 -16.08 -11.72 9.37
CA GLY A 271 -17.15 -12.31 10.17
C GLY A 271 -18.41 -11.46 10.27
N GLY A 272 -18.48 -10.34 9.54
CA GLY A 272 -19.68 -9.52 9.42
C GLY A 272 -19.52 -8.07 9.88
N GLN A 273 -18.38 -7.67 10.45
CA GLN A 273 -18.17 -6.26 10.82
C GLN A 273 -18.11 -5.34 9.60
N LEU A 274 -17.60 -5.83 8.45
CA LEU A 274 -17.52 -5.08 7.20
C LEU A 274 -18.21 -5.84 6.06
N PRO A 275 -19.55 -5.81 5.97
CA PRO A 275 -20.31 -6.60 5.01
C PRO A 275 -19.91 -6.35 3.56
N GLY A 276 -19.84 -7.42 2.77
CA GLY A 276 -19.48 -7.36 1.35
C GLY A 276 -18.01 -7.08 1.06
N ALA A 277 -17.18 -6.90 2.08
CA ALA A 277 -15.73 -6.86 1.93
C ALA A 277 -15.09 -8.23 2.20
N LYS A 278 -13.94 -8.44 1.58
CA LYS A 278 -13.03 -9.55 1.82
C LYS A 278 -11.66 -8.99 2.16
N PHE A 279 -11.22 -9.28 3.38
CA PHE A 279 -9.87 -9.00 3.85
C PHE A 279 -9.04 -10.29 3.80
N VAL A 280 -7.81 -10.18 3.32
CA VAL A 280 -6.83 -11.27 3.27
C VAL A 280 -5.65 -10.89 4.14
N TYR A 281 -5.36 -11.69 5.15
CA TYR A 281 -4.16 -11.58 5.96
C TYR A 281 -2.99 -12.26 5.22
N LEU A 282 -1.91 -11.54 4.98
CA LEU A 282 -0.68 -12.06 4.41
C LEU A 282 0.34 -12.26 5.53
N ASP A 283 0.77 -13.51 5.74
CA ASP A 283 1.69 -13.86 6.83
C ASP A 283 3.15 -13.58 6.44
N PHE A 284 3.48 -12.30 6.27
CA PHE A 284 4.84 -11.88 5.93
C PHE A 284 5.86 -12.22 7.03
N TYR A 285 5.42 -12.35 8.29
CA TYR A 285 6.26 -12.84 9.38
C TYR A 285 6.78 -14.24 9.05
N GLN A 286 5.88 -15.18 8.75
CA GLN A 286 6.26 -16.55 8.40
C GLN A 286 7.05 -16.62 7.10
N SER A 287 6.66 -15.86 6.07
CA SER A 287 7.39 -15.83 4.80
C SER A 287 8.81 -15.29 4.95
N SER A 288 9.01 -14.25 5.76
CA SER A 288 10.34 -13.68 6.03
C SER A 288 11.22 -14.66 6.82
N GLN A 289 10.63 -15.38 7.78
CA GLN A 289 11.32 -16.43 8.53
C GLN A 289 11.77 -17.56 7.60
N ASP A 290 10.86 -18.07 6.77
CA ASP A 290 11.13 -19.17 5.83
C ASP A 290 12.23 -18.78 4.83
N LEU A 291 12.17 -17.56 4.29
CA LEU A 291 13.21 -17.05 3.40
C LEU A 291 14.58 -16.98 4.09
N SER A 292 14.62 -16.59 5.37
CA SER A 292 15.87 -16.53 6.13
C SER A 292 16.41 -17.91 6.49
N SER A 293 15.55 -18.88 6.83
CA SER A 293 15.97 -20.23 7.24
C SER A 293 16.28 -21.13 6.06
N ASN A 294 15.57 -20.94 4.93
CA ASN A 294 15.63 -21.80 3.75
C ASN A 294 16.12 -21.04 2.52
N GLY A 295 16.93 -19.97 2.69
CA GLY A 295 17.33 -19.10 1.58
C GLY A 295 17.92 -19.83 0.36
N THR A 296 18.59 -20.97 0.55
CA THR A 296 19.11 -21.79 -0.56
C THR A 296 18.04 -22.33 -1.50
N SER A 297 16.82 -22.62 -1.02
CA SER A 297 15.70 -23.07 -1.86
C SER A 297 15.12 -21.95 -2.73
N TYR A 298 15.37 -20.69 -2.37
CA TYR A 298 14.93 -19.49 -3.08
C TYR A 298 16.00 -18.89 -4.01
N GLY A 299 17.18 -19.52 -4.09
CA GLY A 299 18.34 -19.08 -4.89
C GLY A 299 19.54 -18.68 -4.03
N ASN A 300 20.76 -18.78 -4.60
CA ASN A 300 22.00 -18.57 -3.84
C ASN A 300 22.08 -17.19 -3.16
N SER A 301 22.66 -17.19 -1.96
CA SER A 301 22.74 -16.18 -0.89
C SER A 301 23.25 -14.77 -1.22
N LEU A 302 23.48 -14.43 -2.50
CA LEU A 302 23.88 -13.08 -2.92
C LEU A 302 22.70 -12.09 -2.89
N TRP A 303 21.47 -12.54 -3.21
CA TRP A 303 20.29 -11.67 -3.30
C TRP A 303 19.83 -11.12 -1.94
N LEU A 304 20.14 -11.80 -0.84
CA LEU A 304 19.76 -11.40 0.52
C LEU A 304 20.71 -10.38 1.14
N ARG A 305 21.85 -10.06 0.52
CA ARG A 305 22.82 -9.10 1.09
C ARG A 305 22.39 -7.64 1.00
N HIS A 306 21.34 -7.32 0.22
CA HIS A 306 20.96 -5.94 -0.10
C HIS A 306 19.47 -5.64 0.15
N ALA A 307 18.76 -6.50 0.89
CA ALA A 307 17.40 -6.23 1.32
C ALA A 307 17.37 -5.99 2.83
N PHE A 308 16.93 -4.78 3.21
CA PHE A 308 16.73 -4.20 4.55
C PHE A 308 17.93 -3.54 5.22
#